data_AF-A0A4Y5ZPR5-F1
#
_entry.id   AF-A0A4Y5ZPR5-F1
#
_cell.length_a   1.000
_cell.length_b   1.000
_cell.length_c   1.000
_cell.angle_alpha   90.00
_cell.angle_beta   90.00
_cell.angle_gamma   90.00
#
_symmetry.space_group_name_H-M   'P 1'
#
loop_
_entity.id
_entity.type
_entity.pdbx_description
1 polymer ?
#
loop_
_entity_poly.entity_id
_entity_poly.type
_entity_poly.pdbx_seq_one_letter_code
_entity_poly.pdbx_strand_id
1 'polypeptide(L)' 'MKSKYLVLTLTLLPAVANAGQITMTNPQEEQTENGKTLCVYENTNYLFTYVTSAQSCLYAKTFDTEDSEN' A
#
# COMPACT_ATOMS: atom_id res chain seq x y z
N MET A 1 -0.09 -14.60 49.97
CA MET A 1 -0.82 -14.27 48.72
C MET A 1 0.17 -13.59 47.79
N LYS A 2 0.59 -14.26 46.70
CA LYS A 2 1.67 -13.79 45.81
C LYS A 2 1.05 -12.99 44.66
N SER A 3 1.24 -11.67 44.64
CA SER A 3 0.81 -10.80 43.55
C SER A 3 1.68 -11.04 42.33
N LYS A 4 1.08 -11.51 41.23
CA LYS A 4 1.72 -11.64 39.92
C LYS A 4 1.46 -10.35 39.15
N TYR A 5 2.46 -9.48 39.03
CA TYR A 5 2.39 -8.32 38.16
C TYR A 5 2.57 -8.77 36.71
N LEU A 6 1.56 -8.57 35.87
CA LEU A 6 1.63 -8.79 34.43
C LEU A 6 2.13 -7.50 33.78
N VAL A 7 3.38 -7.49 33.32
CA VAL A 7 3.96 -6.34 32.61
C VAL A 7 3.60 -6.47 31.12
N LEU A 8 2.76 -5.57 30.62
CA LEU A 8 2.39 -5.49 29.21
C LEU A 8 3.37 -4.56 28.49
N THR A 9 4.35 -5.11 27.79
CA THR A 9 5.32 -4.34 27.01
C THR A 9 4.72 -3.98 25.65
N LEU A 10 4.43 -2.70 25.43
CA LEU A 10 4.00 -2.19 24.12
C LEU A 10 5.24 -1.96 23.24
N THR A 11 5.44 -2.81 22.24
CA THR A 11 6.52 -2.66 21.26
C THR A 11 6.11 -1.65 20.20
N LEU A 12 6.75 -0.48 20.17
CA LEU A 12 6.66 0.44 19.03
C LEU A 12 7.61 -0.07 17.93
N LEU A 13 7.04 -0.51 16.81
CA LEU A 13 7.82 -0.76 15.59
C LEU A 13 8.28 0.58 14.99
N PRO A 14 9.55 0.69 14.54
CA PRO A 14 10.00 1.89 13.85
C PRO A 14 9.22 2.05 12.53
N ALA A 15 8.65 3.24 12.33
CA ALA A 15 8.11 3.62 11.03
C ALA A 15 9.29 3.95 10.12
N VAL A 16 9.66 3.00 9.25
CA VAL A 16 10.64 3.25 8.19
C VAL A 16 9.96 4.09 7.11
N ALA A 17 10.31 5.37 7.02
CA ALA A 17 9.99 6.21 5.88
C ALA A 17 11.18 6.18 4.92
N ASN A 18 11.10 5.36 3.88
CA ASN A 18 12.11 5.35 2.82
C ASN A 18 11.86 6.57 1.92
N ALA A 19 12.78 7.54 1.93
CA ALA A 19 12.77 8.60 0.92
C ALA A 19 12.89 7.95 -0.46
N GLY A 20 11.97 8.28 -1.38
CA GLY A 20 11.89 7.65 -2.70
C GLY A 20 10.83 6.56 -2.85
N GLN A 21 10.09 6.23 -1.78
CA GLN A 21 8.94 5.31 -1.85
C GLN A 21 7.69 5.96 -1.29
N ILE A 22 6.54 5.61 -1.88
CA ILE A 22 5.23 6.06 -1.44
C ILE A 22 4.26 4.89 -1.34
N THR A 23 3.61 4.74 -0.18
CA THR A 23 2.46 3.84 -0.03
C THR A 23 1.18 4.60 -0.37
N MET A 24 0.48 4.16 -1.41
CA MET A 24 -0.81 4.69 -1.81
C MET A 24 -1.92 3.72 -1.46
N THR A 25 -3.12 4.26 -1.24
CA THR A 25 -4.28 3.47 -0.83
C THR A 25 -5.50 3.81 -1.67
N ASN A 26 -6.51 2.94 -1.61
CA ASN A 26 -7.82 3.16 -2.21
C ASN A 26 -7.77 3.37 -3.74
N PRO A 27 -7.24 2.38 -4.49
CA PRO A 27 -7.15 2.50 -5.95
C PRO A 27 -8.53 2.57 -6.60
N GLN A 28 -8.58 3.18 -7.78
CA GLN A 28 -9.69 2.98 -8.70
C GLN A 28 -9.48 1.66 -9.46
N GLU A 29 -10.53 0.85 -9.54
CA GLU A 29 -10.50 -0.45 -10.19
C GLU A 29 -11.33 -0.41 -11.47
N GLU A 30 -10.73 -0.86 -12.58
CA GLU A 30 -11.43 -1.03 -13.85
C GLU A 30 -11.24 -2.45 -14.39
N GLN A 31 -12.33 -3.11 -14.75
CA GLN A 31 -12.27 -4.42 -15.39
C GLN A 31 -11.88 -4.26 -16.87
N THR A 32 -10.81 -4.93 -17.28
CA THR A 32 -10.39 -4.99 -18.68
C THR A 32 -11.07 -6.16 -19.41
N GLU A 33 -11.19 -6.06 -20.73
CA GLU A 33 -11.85 -7.10 -21.56
C GLU A 33 -11.23 -8.50 -21.42
N ASN A 34 -9.96 -8.59 -21.01
CA ASN A 34 -9.23 -9.85 -20.87
C ASN A 34 -9.39 -10.51 -19.49
N GLY A 35 -10.35 -10.07 -18.68
CA GLY A 35 -10.55 -10.57 -17.31
C GLY A 35 -9.44 -10.16 -16.34
N LYS A 36 -8.62 -9.18 -16.71
CA LYS A 36 -7.64 -8.54 -15.83
C LYS A 36 -8.25 -7.26 -15.24
N THR A 37 -7.70 -6.83 -14.12
CA THR A 37 -8.12 -5.61 -13.41
C THR A 37 -7.02 -4.55 -13.60
N LEU A 38 -7.40 -3.38 -14.07
CA LEU A 38 -6.56 -2.18 -14.07
C LEU A 38 -6.73 -1.49 -12.71
N CYS A 39 -5.60 -1.24 -12.05
CA CYS A 39 -5.53 -0.57 -10.77
C CYS A 39 -4.87 0.79 -10.93
N VAL A 40 -5.60 1.86 -10.60
CA VAL A 40 -5.11 3.24 -10.67
C VAL A 40 -4.96 3.81 -9.26
N TYR A 41 -3.75 4.19 -8.90
CA TYR A 41 -3.43 4.85 -7.63
C TYR A 41 -3.03 6.28 -7.97
N GLU A 42 -3.85 7.23 -7.55
CA GLU A 42 -3.66 8.63 -7.88
C GLU A 42 -3.75 9.51 -6.64
N ASN A 43 -2.89 10.52 -6.56
CA ASN A 43 -3.05 11.68 -5.70
C ASN A 43 -2.57 12.94 -6.47
N THR A 44 -2.52 14.09 -5.79
CA THR A 44 -2.14 15.36 -6.45
C THR A 44 -0.73 15.38 -7.04
N ASN A 45 0.17 14.47 -6.64
CA ASN A 45 1.58 14.46 -7.05
C ASN A 45 1.98 13.22 -7.87
N TYR A 46 1.25 12.11 -7.76
CA TYR A 46 1.64 10.83 -8.33
C TYR A 46 0.46 10.10 -8.97
N LEU A 47 0.73 9.45 -10.10
CA LEU A 47 -0.20 8.57 -10.79
C LEU A 47 0.51 7.26 -11.12
N PHE A 48 0.03 6.15 -10.53
CA PHE A 48 0.52 4.82 -10.84
C PHE A 48 -0.60 3.94 -11.37
N THR A 49 -0.37 3.34 -12.52
CA THR A 49 -1.28 2.36 -13.12
C THR A 49 -0.59 1.01 -13.23
N TYR A 50 -1.25 -0.06 -12.79
CA TYR A 50 -0.77 -1.41 -13.10
C TYR A 50 -1.93 -2.37 -13.35
N VAL A 51 -1.68 -3.38 -14.19
CA VAL A 51 -2.68 -4.39 -14.55
C VAL A 51 -2.36 -5.68 -13.80
N THR A 52 -3.37 -6.26 -13.15
CA THR A 52 -3.27 -7.53 -12.41
C THR A 52 -4.29 -8.54 -12.92
N SER A 53 -3.94 -9.83 -12.85
CA SER A 53 -4.91 -10.92 -13.05
C SER A 53 -5.72 -11.24 -11.79
N ALA A 54 -5.46 -10.54 -10.68
CA ALA A 54 -6.28 -10.65 -9.49
C ALA A 54 -7.67 -10.05 -9.73
N GLN A 55 -8.67 -10.61 -9.04
CA GLN A 55 -10.07 -10.17 -9.15
C GLN A 55 -10.30 -8.74 -8.63
N SER A 56 -9.40 -8.23 -7.78
CA SER A 56 -9.44 -6.88 -7.24
C SER A 56 -8.03 -6.32 -7.05
N CYS A 57 -7.94 -5.01 -6.87
CA CYS A 57 -6.70 -4.32 -6.58
C CYS A 57 -6.31 -4.49 -5.10
N LEU A 58 -5.02 -4.32 -4.79
CA LEU A 58 -4.59 -4.25 -3.41
C LEU A 58 -5.13 -2.94 -2.80
N TYR A 59 -5.63 -2.98 -1.56
CA TYR A 59 -6.07 -1.74 -0.92
C TYR A 59 -4.91 -0.75 -0.75
N ALA A 60 -3.72 -1.25 -0.41
CA ALA A 60 -2.51 -0.47 -0.21
C ALA A 60 -1.36 -1.08 -1.01
N LYS A 61 -0.58 -0.22 -1.69
CA LYS A 61 0.62 -0.64 -2.42
C LYS A 61 1.71 0.42 -2.31
N THR A 62 2.94 -0.03 -2.12
CA THR A 62 4.13 0.82 -2.15
C THR A 62 4.69 0.85 -3.57
N PHE A 63 5.02 2.06 -4.01
CA PHE A 63 5.65 2.36 -5.29
C PHE A 63 6.95 3.11 -5.03
N ASP A 64 7.91 2.95 -5.93
CA ASP A 64 9.07 3.81 -5.99
C ASP A 64 8.65 5.11 -6.72
N THR A 65 8.93 6.27 -6.14
CA THR A 65 8.43 7.56 -6.67
C THR A 65 9.06 7.93 -8.00
N GLU A 66 10.25 7.40 -8.28
CA GLU A 66 10.95 7.55 -9.57
C GLU A 66 10.18 6.91 -10.74
N ASP A 67 9.35 5.90 -10.47
CA ASP A 67 8.55 5.23 -11.51
C ASP A 67 7.39 6.10 -12.04
N SER A 68 7.05 7.19 -11.35
CA SER A 68 5.96 8.10 -11.78
C SER A 68 6.41 9.16 -12.78
N GLU A 69 7.72 9.40 -12.93
CA GLU A 69 8.26 10.49 -13.76
C GLU A 69 8.56 10.08 -15.21
N ASN A 70 8.16 8.87 -15.61
CA ASN A 70 8.38 8.31 -16.95
C ASN A 70 7.08 8.17 -17.75
#